data_AF-A0A660TUH5-F1
#
_entry.id   AF-A0A660TUH5-F1
#
_cell.length_a   1.000
_cell.length_b   1.000
_cell.length_c   1.000
_cell.angle_alpha   90.00
_cell.angle_beta   90.00
_cell.angle_gamma   90.00
#
_symmetry.space_group_name_H-M   'P 1'
#
loop_
_entity.id
_entity.type
_entity.pdbx_description
1 polymer ?
#
loop_
_entity_poly.entity_id
_entity_poly.type
_entity_poly.pdbx_seq_one_letter_code
_entity_poly.pdbx_strand_id
1 'polypeptide(L)'
;KDSRADKGADMMIVVGARGRMDVERALEIIKKHDSEAQILNAARVCGREHLEVAYEHARRAFHEGRNKSRSIGMETMLYASTKRQIKEAIEFMGARVEGEYAFIFFNLDEKKAVEIVKELGLEVDDKVLEPSMEKLLYFVEEQELQTVDKSFYFDLLFEKVAMVELMK
;
A
#
# COMPACT_ATOMS: atom_id res chain seq x y z
N LYS A 1 -1.72 27.21 -18.15
CA LYS A 1 -0.25 27.36 -18.01
C LYS A 1 0.18 26.27 -17.04
N ASP A 2 1.02 25.37 -17.56
CA ASP A 2 1.78 24.32 -16.88
C ASP A 2 1.05 23.28 -15.99
N SER A 3 0.44 22.28 -16.64
CA SER A 3 0.01 21.02 -16.02
C SER A 3 1.09 19.92 -16.07
N ARG A 4 2.35 20.29 -16.32
CA ARG A 4 3.47 19.34 -16.47
C ARG A 4 4.54 19.44 -15.38
N ALA A 5 4.43 20.39 -14.46
CA ALA A 5 5.43 20.62 -13.41
C ALA A 5 5.25 19.75 -12.14
N ASP A 6 4.13 19.04 -11.98
CA ASP A 6 3.82 18.28 -10.74
C ASP A 6 4.06 16.76 -10.87
N LYS A 7 4.40 16.26 -12.06
CA LYS A 7 4.60 14.82 -12.30
C LYS A 7 5.93 14.26 -11.79
N GLY A 8 6.77 15.09 -11.17
CA GLY A 8 8.12 14.72 -10.75
C GLY A 8 8.35 14.63 -9.24
N ALA A 9 7.37 14.96 -8.40
CA ALA A 9 7.60 15.20 -6.96
C ALA A 9 6.93 14.20 -6.00
N ASP A 10 6.18 13.22 -6.51
CA ASP A 10 5.44 12.27 -5.67
C ASP A 10 5.29 10.93 -6.41
N MET A 11 6.42 10.27 -6.70
CA MET A 11 6.43 8.96 -7.36
C MET A 11 6.42 7.86 -6.29
N MET A 12 5.35 7.07 -6.28
CA MET A 12 5.26 5.85 -5.49
C MET A 12 5.85 4.67 -6.27
N ILE A 13 6.81 3.97 -5.68
CA ILE A 13 7.33 2.69 -6.20
C ILE A 13 6.91 1.57 -5.27
N VAL A 14 6.34 0.51 -5.85
CA VAL A 14 5.97 -0.70 -5.11
C VAL A 14 6.87 -1.86 -5.52
N VAL A 15 7.45 -2.55 -4.55
CA VAL A 15 8.25 -3.77 -4.74
C VAL A 15 7.65 -4.90 -3.93
N GLY A 16 7.33 -6.01 -4.60
CA GLY A 16 6.90 -7.26 -3.97
C GLY A 16 8.09 -8.10 -3.53
N ALA A 17 8.01 -8.71 -2.36
CA ALA A 17 9.04 -9.62 -1.89
C ALA A 17 8.50 -10.69 -0.94
N ARG A 18 9.27 -11.76 -0.74
CA ARG A 18 8.98 -12.80 0.25
C ARG A 18 10.21 -13.14 1.08
N GLY A 19 9.96 -13.63 2.28
CA GLY A 19 11.00 -14.13 3.17
C GLY A 19 10.68 -13.83 4.62
N ARG A 20 11.74 -13.63 5.41
CA ARG A 20 11.65 -13.32 6.83
C ARG A 20 12.43 -12.05 7.12
N MET A 21 11.81 -11.09 7.79
CA MET A 21 12.48 -9.87 8.24
C MET A 21 11.96 -9.40 9.60
N ASP A 22 12.83 -8.70 10.32
CA ASP A 22 12.43 -7.84 11.41
C ASP A 22 12.09 -6.44 10.84
N VAL A 23 10.86 -5.98 11.06
CA VAL A 23 10.34 -4.75 10.44
C VAL A 23 11.10 -3.52 10.94
N GLU A 24 11.46 -3.47 12.22
CA GLU A 24 12.18 -2.33 12.79
C GLU A 24 13.58 -2.23 12.18
N ARG A 25 14.31 -3.35 12.12
CA ARG A 25 15.61 -3.43 11.46
C ARG A 25 15.52 -3.10 9.96
N ALA A 26 14.47 -3.53 9.28
CA ALA A 26 14.27 -3.21 7.88
C ALA A 26 14.13 -1.70 7.66
N LEU A 27 13.32 -1.03 8.48
CA LEU A 27 13.16 0.42 8.45
C LEU A 27 14.47 1.16 8.78
N GLU A 28 15.30 0.64 9.68
CA GLU A 28 16.63 1.20 9.95
C GLU A 28 17.56 1.09 8.74
N ILE A 29 17.57 -0.04 8.03
CA ILE A 29 18.38 -0.23 6.82
C ILE A 29 17.89 0.71 5.71
N ILE A 30 16.58 0.79 5.49
CA ILE A 30 15.98 1.71 4.51
C ILE A 30 16.40 3.17 4.80
N LYS A 31 16.39 3.59 6.08
CA LYS A 31 16.84 4.93 6.48
C LYS A 31 18.32 5.18 6.20
N LYS A 32 19.19 4.17 6.25
CA LYS A 32 20.62 4.32 5.90
C LYS A 32 20.83 4.68 4.43
N HIS A 33 19.84 4.40 3.58
CA HIS A 33 19.81 4.79 2.18
C HIS A 33 19.13 6.14 1.93
N ASP A 34 18.96 6.98 2.97
CA ASP A 34 18.26 8.27 2.91
C ASP A 34 16.86 8.15 2.29
N SER A 35 16.17 7.06 2.66
CA SER A 35 14.89 6.66 2.09
C SER A 35 13.90 6.33 3.20
N GLU A 36 12.61 6.37 2.85
CA GLU A 36 11.52 5.90 3.71
C GLU A 36 10.63 4.94 2.91
N ALA A 37 10.04 3.96 3.61
CA ALA A 37 9.07 3.07 3.01
C ALA A 37 7.95 2.70 3.98
N GLN A 38 6.77 2.44 3.43
CA GLN A 38 5.70 1.74 4.12
C GLN A 38 5.76 0.26 3.74
N ILE A 39 5.83 -0.62 4.74
CA ILE A 39 5.89 -2.07 4.52
C ILE A 39 4.53 -2.67 4.89
N LEU A 40 3.88 -3.34 3.94
CA LEU A 40 2.59 -4.01 4.12
C LEU A 40 2.73 -5.52 3.97
N ASN A 41 1.80 -6.26 4.57
CA ASN A 41 1.57 -7.66 4.29
C ASN A 41 0.93 -7.81 2.90
N ALA A 42 1.64 -8.39 1.93
CA ALA A 42 1.14 -8.51 0.56
C ALA A 42 -0.06 -9.46 0.41
N ALA A 43 -0.30 -10.34 1.37
CA ALA A 43 -1.54 -11.13 1.45
C ALA A 43 -2.80 -10.25 1.64
N ARG A 44 -2.63 -8.97 1.99
CA ARG A 44 -3.69 -7.98 2.13
C ARG A 44 -3.68 -6.93 1.00
N VAL A 45 -2.93 -7.19 -0.08
CA VAL A 45 -2.78 -6.27 -1.21
C VAL A 45 -3.36 -6.89 -2.48
N CYS A 46 -4.46 -6.30 -2.97
CA CYS A 46 -5.16 -6.73 -4.18
C CYS A 46 -4.62 -6.04 -5.45
N GLY A 47 -3.33 -6.19 -5.76
CA GLY A 47 -2.72 -5.55 -6.92
C GLY A 47 -2.03 -4.22 -6.61
N ARG A 48 -1.23 -3.76 -7.58
CA ARG A 48 -0.58 -2.44 -7.56
C ARG A 48 -1.62 -1.31 -7.58
N GLU A 49 -2.66 -1.46 -8.40
CA GLU A 49 -3.75 -0.49 -8.53
C GLU A 49 -4.46 -0.22 -7.19
N HIS A 50 -4.63 -1.23 -6.33
CA HIS A 50 -5.15 -1.04 -4.98
C HIS A 50 -4.32 -0.05 -4.16
N LEU A 51 -2.99 -0.15 -4.22
CA LEU A 51 -2.08 0.76 -3.51
C LEU A 51 -2.02 2.13 -4.19
N GLU A 52 -2.09 2.19 -5.51
CA GLU A 52 -2.11 3.44 -6.27
C GLU A 52 -3.35 4.26 -5.94
N VAL A 53 -4.55 3.65 -6.00
CA VAL A 53 -5.80 4.30 -5.62
C VAL A 53 -5.74 4.77 -4.16
N ALA A 54 -5.25 3.93 -3.23
CA ALA A 54 -5.09 4.33 -1.84
C ALA A 54 -4.11 5.50 -1.66
N TYR A 55 -3.00 5.52 -2.39
CA TYR A 55 -2.02 6.59 -2.37
C TYR A 55 -2.58 7.90 -2.92
N GLU A 56 -3.35 7.85 -4.01
CA GLU A 56 -4.01 9.02 -4.59
C GLU A 56 -4.98 9.67 -3.58
N HIS A 57 -5.78 8.86 -2.89
CA HIS A 57 -6.66 9.34 -1.83
C HIS A 57 -5.88 9.91 -0.63
N ALA A 58 -4.79 9.26 -0.23
CA ALA A 58 -3.91 9.74 0.82
C ALA A 58 -3.26 11.08 0.46
N ARG A 59 -2.73 11.22 -0.75
CA ARG A 59 -2.09 12.46 -1.24
C ARG A 59 -3.07 13.61 -1.27
N ARG A 60 -4.30 13.36 -1.76
CA ARG A 60 -5.39 14.36 -1.72
C ARG A 60 -5.72 14.78 -0.29
N ALA A 61 -5.84 13.82 0.64
CA ALA A 61 -6.12 14.12 2.04
C ALA A 61 -5.01 14.96 2.69
N PHE A 62 -3.74 14.71 2.36
CA PHE A 62 -2.60 15.53 2.79
C PHE A 62 -2.67 16.94 2.22
N HIS A 63 -2.89 17.06 0.91
CA HIS A 63 -2.99 18.35 0.22
C HIS A 63 -4.11 19.24 0.81
N GLU A 64 -5.23 18.62 1.19
CA GLU A 64 -6.39 19.31 1.77
C GLU A 64 -6.33 19.47 3.29
N GLY A 65 -5.28 18.98 3.95
CA GLY A 65 -5.16 19.02 5.42
C GLY A 65 -6.20 18.18 6.17
N ARG A 66 -6.78 17.17 5.52
CA ARG A 66 -7.76 16.22 6.08
C ARG A 66 -7.13 14.89 6.50
N ASN A 67 -5.81 14.75 6.41
CA ASN A 67 -5.10 13.54 6.79
C ASN A 67 -5.19 13.28 8.29
N LYS A 68 -5.22 12.00 8.68
CA LYS A 68 -5.23 11.58 10.09
C LYS A 68 -3.86 11.20 10.61
N SER A 69 -3.01 10.68 9.73
CA SER A 69 -1.69 10.19 10.07
C SER A 69 -0.61 11.25 9.84
N ARG A 70 0.58 10.98 10.37
CA ARG A 70 1.73 11.88 10.36
C ARG A 70 2.62 11.75 9.12
N SER A 71 2.39 10.73 8.29
CA SER A 71 3.17 10.50 7.06
C SER A 71 2.28 9.97 5.95
N ILE A 72 2.68 10.25 4.71
CA ILE A 72 1.95 9.78 3.52
C ILE A 72 1.86 8.26 3.45
N GLY A 73 2.89 7.54 3.92
CA GLY A 73 2.91 6.08 3.99
C GLY A 73 1.86 5.51 4.94
N MET A 74 1.73 6.08 6.15
CA MET A 74 0.70 5.64 7.10
C MET A 74 -0.72 5.97 6.60
N GLU A 75 -0.90 7.09 5.91
CA GLU A 75 -2.19 7.45 5.35
C GLU A 75 -2.57 6.54 4.19
N THR A 76 -1.59 6.19 3.34
CA THR A 76 -1.76 5.21 2.27
C THR A 76 -2.17 3.86 2.84
N MET A 77 -1.52 3.40 3.92
CA MET A 77 -1.95 2.18 4.64
C MET A 77 -3.38 2.31 5.17
N LEU A 78 -3.77 3.46 5.74
CA LEU A 78 -5.12 3.67 6.25
C LEU A 78 -6.16 3.52 5.12
N TYR A 79 -5.95 4.18 3.98
CA TYR A 79 -6.83 4.06 2.82
C TYR A 79 -6.85 2.63 2.26
N ALA A 80 -5.69 2.00 2.06
CA ALA A 80 -5.58 0.63 1.57
C ALA A 80 -6.22 -0.41 2.52
N SER A 81 -6.27 -0.11 3.82
CA SER A 81 -6.89 -1.01 4.79
C SER A 81 -8.43 -0.96 4.78
N THR A 82 -9.01 0.08 4.17
CA THR A 82 -10.45 0.42 4.26
C THR A 82 -10.94 0.65 5.70
N LYS A 83 -10.03 0.91 6.66
CA LYS A 83 -10.35 1.11 8.07
C LYS A 83 -10.42 2.59 8.43
N ARG A 84 -11.15 2.88 9.51
CA ARG A 84 -11.26 4.23 10.07
C ARG A 84 -10.07 4.59 10.96
N GLN A 85 -9.53 3.61 11.68
CA GLN A 85 -8.51 3.81 12.71
C GLN A 85 -7.14 3.30 12.24
N ILE A 86 -6.09 4.09 12.50
CA ILE A 86 -4.70 3.73 12.16
C ILE A 86 -4.29 2.43 12.84
N LYS A 87 -4.70 2.21 14.09
CA LYS A 87 -4.39 0.98 14.82
C LYS A 87 -4.93 -0.26 14.12
N GLU A 88 -6.21 -0.23 13.71
CA GLU A 88 -6.84 -1.32 12.95
C GLU A 88 -6.17 -1.52 11.59
N ALA A 89 -5.77 -0.42 10.92
CA ALA A 89 -5.05 -0.49 9.66
C ALA A 89 -3.69 -1.19 9.80
N ILE A 90 -2.93 -0.90 10.87
CA ILE A 90 -1.65 -1.57 11.17
C ILE A 90 -1.88 -3.04 11.51
N GLU A 91 -2.88 -3.37 12.33
CA GLU A 91 -3.21 -4.75 12.67
C GLU A 91 -3.59 -5.55 11.42
N PHE A 92 -4.33 -4.94 10.49
CA PHE A 92 -4.80 -5.59 9.28
C PHE A 92 -3.73 -5.66 8.17
N MET A 93 -3.13 -4.54 7.79
CA MET A 93 -2.19 -4.42 6.65
C MET A 93 -0.71 -4.56 7.04
N GLY A 94 -0.36 -4.41 8.32
CA GLY A 94 1.04 -4.34 8.74
C GLY A 94 1.83 -5.61 8.43
N ALA A 95 3.08 -5.46 8.02
CA ALA A 95 3.99 -6.57 7.75
C ALA A 95 4.11 -7.53 8.95
N ARG A 96 4.38 -8.81 8.66
CA ARG A 96 4.63 -9.87 9.65
C ARG A 96 6.10 -10.27 9.63
N VAL A 97 6.57 -10.95 10.68
CA VAL A 97 7.98 -11.39 10.78
C VAL A 97 8.39 -12.28 9.60
N GLU A 98 7.45 -13.05 9.07
CA GLU A 98 7.66 -13.93 7.92
C GLU A 98 6.44 -13.87 7.01
N GLY A 99 6.67 -13.94 5.70
CA GLY A 99 5.61 -13.99 4.69
C GLY A 99 5.94 -13.19 3.45
N GLU A 100 4.90 -12.60 2.87
CA GLU A 100 4.94 -11.80 1.66
C GLU A 100 4.75 -10.32 1.98
N TYR A 101 5.44 -9.46 1.25
CA TYR A 101 5.60 -8.06 1.56
C TYR A 101 5.36 -7.18 0.34
N ALA A 102 4.67 -6.07 0.57
CA ALA A 102 4.62 -4.96 -0.37
C ALA A 102 5.37 -3.79 0.25
N PHE A 103 6.52 -3.45 -0.32
CA PHE A 103 7.27 -2.24 0.04
C PHE A 103 6.78 -1.09 -0.81
N ILE A 104 6.37 0.00 -0.18
CA ILE A 104 5.96 1.23 -0.82
C ILE A 104 7.01 2.29 -0.52
N PHE A 105 7.84 2.61 -1.50
CA PHE A 105 8.83 3.68 -1.42
C PHE A 105 8.25 4.96 -2.01
N PHE A 106 8.58 6.09 -1.40
CA PHE A 106 8.19 7.42 -1.88
C PHE A 106 9.43 8.14 -2.39
N ASN A 107 9.39 8.64 -3.63
CA ASN A 107 10.48 9.42 -4.23
C ASN A 107 11.82 8.67 -4.35
N LEU A 108 11.76 7.36 -4.60
CA LEU A 108 12.92 6.50 -4.84
C LEU A 108 12.86 5.89 -6.24
N ASP A 109 14.01 5.70 -6.88
CA ASP A 109 14.13 4.97 -8.15
C ASP A 109 13.88 3.46 -7.93
N GLU A 110 13.23 2.81 -8.90
CA GLU A 110 12.88 1.38 -8.83
C GLU A 110 14.09 0.47 -8.64
N LYS A 111 15.22 0.75 -9.30
CA LYS A 111 16.43 -0.08 -9.14
C LYS A 111 16.97 -0.01 -7.72
N LYS A 112 16.99 1.20 -7.15
CA LYS A 112 17.40 1.39 -5.75
C LYS A 112 16.44 0.72 -4.78
N ALA A 113 15.13 0.83 -5.01
CA ALA A 113 14.13 0.14 -4.20
C ALA A 113 14.35 -1.38 -4.18
N VAL A 114 14.58 -1.98 -5.35
CA VAL A 114 14.89 -3.41 -5.51
C VAL A 114 16.21 -3.79 -4.82
N GLU A 115 17.25 -2.95 -4.94
CA GLU A 115 18.54 -3.17 -4.27
C GLU A 115 18.40 -3.18 -2.74
N ILE A 116 17.68 -2.21 -2.18
CA ILE A 116 17.42 -2.14 -0.72
C ILE A 116 16.67 -3.39 -0.27
N VAL A 117 15.62 -3.82 -0.98
CA VAL A 117 14.85 -5.03 -0.62
C VAL A 117 15.73 -6.28 -0.65
N LYS A 118 16.67 -6.38 -1.59
CA LYS A 118 17.66 -7.48 -1.62
C LYS A 118 18.64 -7.41 -0.47
N GLU A 119 19.08 -6.22 -0.06
CA GLU A 119 19.95 -6.03 1.11
C GLU A 119 19.29 -6.48 2.42
N LEU A 120 17.96 -6.39 2.50
CA LEU A 120 17.18 -6.95 3.62
C LEU A 120 17.19 -8.49 3.66
N GLY A 121 17.79 -9.16 2.68
CA GLY A 121 17.82 -10.62 2.59
C GLY A 121 16.53 -11.24 2.07
N LEU A 122 15.67 -10.45 1.43
CA LEU A 122 14.40 -10.90 0.87
C LEU A 122 14.54 -11.28 -0.60
N GLU A 123 13.72 -12.25 -1.03
CA GLU A 123 13.56 -12.57 -2.44
C GLU A 123 12.54 -11.62 -3.06
N VAL A 124 12.96 -10.81 -4.04
CA VAL A 124 12.07 -9.93 -4.79
C VAL A 124 11.18 -10.79 -5.69
N ASP A 125 9.87 -10.70 -5.49
CA ASP A 125 8.85 -11.36 -6.31
C ASP A 125 7.59 -10.50 -6.34
N ASP A 126 7.34 -9.84 -7.45
CA ASP A 126 6.15 -9.00 -7.63
C ASP A 126 4.86 -9.81 -7.77
N LYS A 127 4.93 -11.13 -7.99
CA LYS A 127 3.73 -11.98 -8.04
C LYS A 127 2.97 -11.98 -6.73
N VAL A 128 3.65 -11.72 -5.61
CA VAL A 128 3.00 -11.58 -4.30
C VAL A 128 2.02 -10.40 -4.26
N LEU A 129 2.10 -9.46 -5.20
CA LEU A 129 1.17 -8.34 -5.32
C LEU A 129 -0.04 -8.69 -6.19
N GLU A 130 -0.01 -9.79 -6.95
CA GLU A 130 -1.09 -10.13 -7.89
C GLU A 130 -2.44 -10.19 -7.17
N PRO A 131 -3.49 -9.59 -7.75
CA PRO A 131 -4.83 -9.65 -7.19
C PRO A 131 -5.38 -11.07 -7.25
N SER A 132 -6.11 -11.47 -6.22
CA SER A 132 -6.81 -12.74 -6.18
C SER A 132 -8.13 -12.60 -5.42
N MET A 133 -9.06 -13.55 -5.66
CA MET A 133 -10.31 -13.61 -4.91
C MET A 133 -10.07 -13.77 -3.40
N GLU A 134 -9.08 -14.58 -3.01
CA GLU A 134 -8.71 -14.78 -1.60
C GLU A 134 -8.36 -13.44 -0.92
N LYS A 135 -7.57 -12.60 -1.60
CA LYS A 135 -7.19 -11.29 -1.08
C LYS A 135 -8.38 -10.32 -1.06
N LEU A 136 -9.21 -10.34 -2.11
CA LEU A 136 -10.39 -9.48 -2.22
C LEU A 136 -11.42 -9.76 -1.11
N LEU A 137 -11.60 -11.03 -0.75
CA LEU A 137 -12.54 -11.46 0.30
C LEU A 137 -12.19 -10.95 1.71
N TYR A 138 -10.99 -10.37 1.90
CA TYR A 138 -10.68 -9.65 3.13
C TYR A 138 -11.34 -8.27 3.23
N PHE A 139 -11.88 -7.75 2.13
CA PHE A 139 -12.46 -6.41 2.01
C PHE A 139 -13.93 -6.43 1.63
N VAL A 140 -14.34 -7.40 0.82
CA VAL A 140 -15.68 -7.49 0.22
C VAL A 140 -16.31 -8.81 0.62
N GLU A 141 -17.56 -8.77 1.08
CA GLU A 141 -18.31 -9.97 1.45
C GLU A 141 -18.86 -10.69 0.21
N GLU A 142 -19.03 -12.01 0.29
CA GLU A 142 -19.57 -12.80 -0.83
C GLU A 142 -20.96 -12.33 -1.30
N GLN A 143 -21.77 -11.80 -0.38
CA GLN A 143 -23.08 -11.25 -0.70
C GLN A 143 -22.97 -10.01 -1.59
N GLU A 144 -21.97 -9.14 -1.37
CA GLU A 144 -21.73 -7.96 -2.20
C GLU A 144 -21.32 -8.38 -3.62
N LEU A 145 -20.45 -9.40 -3.73
CA LEU A 145 -20.00 -9.94 -5.02
C LEU A 145 -21.15 -10.51 -5.86
N GLN A 146 -22.21 -11.04 -5.25
CA GLN A 146 -23.39 -11.56 -5.97
C GLN A 146 -24.24 -10.46 -6.61
N THR A 147 -24.04 -9.19 -6.22
CA THR A 147 -24.83 -8.06 -6.73
C THR A 147 -24.23 -7.41 -7.98
N VAL A 148 -23.03 -7.81 -8.39
CA VAL A 148 -22.29 -7.20 -9.50
C VAL A 148 -21.70 -8.26 -10.42
N ASP A 149 -21.40 -7.88 -11.67
CA ASP A 149 -20.62 -8.75 -12.56
C ASP A 149 -19.18 -8.90 -12.07
N LYS A 150 -18.56 -10.04 -12.41
CA LYS A 150 -17.17 -10.36 -12.04
C LYS A 150 -16.15 -9.28 -12.44
N SER A 151 -16.43 -8.53 -13.51
CA SER A 151 -15.58 -7.42 -13.95
C SER A 151 -15.53 -6.28 -12.94
N PHE A 152 -16.52 -6.14 -12.06
CA PHE A 152 -16.62 -5.07 -11.06
C PHE A 152 -16.19 -5.48 -9.66
N TYR A 153 -15.66 -6.69 -9.49
CA TYR A 153 -15.29 -7.20 -8.17
C TYR A 153 -14.24 -6.33 -7.46
N PHE A 154 -13.23 -5.84 -8.19
CA PHE A 154 -12.23 -4.94 -7.63
C PHE A 154 -12.72 -3.49 -7.53
N ASP A 155 -13.74 -3.10 -8.31
CA ASP A 155 -14.37 -1.78 -8.16
C ASP A 155 -15.02 -1.65 -6.77
N LEU A 156 -15.63 -2.71 -6.23
CA LEU A 156 -16.14 -2.72 -4.86
C LEU A 156 -15.05 -2.44 -3.81
N LEU A 157 -13.82 -2.92 -4.05
CA LEU A 157 -12.67 -2.58 -3.19
C LEU A 157 -12.33 -1.09 -3.32
N PHE A 158 -12.24 -0.56 -4.54
CA PHE A 158 -11.92 0.85 -4.76
C PHE A 158 -12.97 1.80 -4.19
N GLU A 159 -14.25 1.42 -4.24
CA GLU A 159 -15.33 2.13 -3.55
C GLU A 159 -15.08 2.18 -2.04
N LYS A 160 -14.75 1.06 -1.41
CA LYS A 160 -14.44 1.01 0.03
C LYS A 160 -13.21 1.85 0.39
N VAL A 161 -12.18 1.85 -0.47
CA VAL A 161 -11.01 2.74 -0.31
C VAL A 161 -11.46 4.20 -0.32
N ALA A 162 -12.30 4.60 -1.29
CA ALA A 162 -12.83 5.96 -1.36
C ALA A 162 -13.67 6.32 -0.11
N MET A 163 -14.50 5.40 0.39
CA MET A 163 -15.37 5.63 1.56
C MET A 163 -14.59 5.95 2.85
N VAL A 164 -13.31 5.59 2.96
CA VAL A 164 -12.48 5.90 4.14
C VAL A 164 -12.51 7.39 4.47
N GLU A 165 -12.58 8.27 3.47
CA GLU A 165 -12.62 9.71 3.70
C GLU A 165 -13.93 10.20 4.35
N LEU A 166 -15.03 9.49 4.15
CA LEU A 166 -16.34 9.78 4.76
C LEU A 166 -16.41 9.30 6.21
N MET A 167 -15.54 8.35 6.58
CA MET A 167 -15.43 7.83 7.94
C MET A 167 -14.54 8.70 8.82
N LYS A 168 -13.93 9.77 8.30
CA LYS A 168 -12.92 10.52 9.04
C LYS A 168 -13.50 11.28 10.22
#